data_AF-A0A6I4P7J1-F1
#
_entry.id   AF-A0A6I4P7J1-F1
#
_cell.length_a   1.000
_cell.length_b   1.000
_cell.length_c   1.000
_cell.angle_alpha   90.00
_cell.angle_beta   90.00
_cell.angle_gamma   90.00
#
_symmetry.space_group_name_H-M   'P 1'
#
loop_
_entity.id
_entity.type
_entity.pdbx_description
1 polymer ?
#
loop_
_entity_poly.entity_id
_entity_poly.type
_entity_poly.pdbx_seq_one_letter_code
_entity_poly.pdbx_strand_id
1 'polypeptide(L)' 'MSSLEFDGFLAEARSAASAASYDVQKLPEDSVERQALHNVVTALDALISAAAELADDSED' A
#
# COMPACT_ATOMS: atom_id res chain seq x y z
N MET A 1 -19.94 -3.42 -3.81
CA MET A 1 -18.82 -3.54 -4.78
C MET A 1 -18.79 -4.97 -5.22
N SER A 2 -18.60 -5.22 -6.50
CA SER A 2 -18.28 -6.57 -6.99
C SER A 2 -16.82 -6.93 -6.64
N SER A 3 -16.51 -8.22 -6.53
CA SER A 3 -15.13 -8.71 -6.32
C SER A 3 -14.16 -8.14 -7.37
N LEU A 4 -14.56 -8.12 -8.65
CA LEU A 4 -13.79 -7.50 -9.74
C LEU A 4 -13.49 -6.00 -9.57
N GLU A 5 -14.44 -5.23 -9.04
CA GLU A 5 -14.20 -3.81 -8.75
C GLU A 5 -13.22 -3.65 -7.58
N PHE A 6 -13.33 -4.50 -6.56
CA PHE A 6 -12.44 -4.50 -5.41
C PHE A 6 -10.99 -4.86 -5.78
N ASP A 7 -10.80 -5.88 -6.62
CA ASP A 7 -9.49 -6.24 -7.17
C ASP A 7 -8.85 -5.11 -7.95
N GLY A 8 -9.66 -4.36 -8.71
CA GLY A 8 -9.22 -3.15 -9.40
C GLY A 8 -8.67 -2.09 -8.42
N PHE A 9 -9.39 -1.84 -7.32
CA PHE A 9 -8.92 -0.91 -6.29
C PHE A 9 -7.69 -1.41 -5.55
N LEU A 10 -7.58 -2.71 -5.27
CA LEU A 10 -6.37 -3.30 -4.68
C LEU A 10 -5.15 -3.13 -5.60
N ALA A 11 -5.31 -3.36 -6.89
CA ALA A 11 -4.24 -3.17 -7.87
C ALA A 11 -3.78 -1.70 -7.93
N GLU A 12 -4.72 -0.76 -7.93
CA GLU A 12 -4.43 0.67 -7.92
C GLU A 12 -3.73 1.09 -6.61
N ALA A 13 -4.20 0.61 -5.45
CA ALA A 13 -3.60 0.88 -4.16
C ALA A 13 -2.14 0.37 -4.08
N ARG A 14 -1.87 -0.84 -4.59
CA ARG A 14 -0.51 -1.41 -4.68
C ARG A 14 0.40 -0.57 -5.58
N SER A 15 -0.13 -0.09 -6.71
CA SER A 15 0.60 0.79 -7.63
C SER A 15 0.98 2.12 -6.95
N ALA A 16 0.02 2.75 -6.24
CA ALA A 16 0.24 3.99 -5.51
C ALA A 16 1.24 3.84 -4.37
N ALA A 17 1.14 2.77 -3.57
CA ALA A 17 2.08 2.46 -2.50
C ALA A 17 3.51 2.24 -3.03
N SER A 18 3.64 1.54 -4.16
CA SER A 18 4.93 1.33 -4.84
C SER A 18 5.55 2.65 -5.32
N ALA A 19 4.74 3.54 -5.92
CA ALA A 19 5.19 4.86 -6.35
C ALA A 19 5.65 5.72 -5.16
N ALA A 20 4.87 5.72 -4.06
CA ALA A 20 5.23 6.42 -2.83
C ALA A 20 6.54 5.89 -2.23
N SER A 21 6.72 4.57 -2.18
CA SER A 21 7.96 3.95 -1.72
C SER A 21 9.17 4.39 -2.55
N TYR A 22 9.02 4.43 -3.88
CA TYR A 22 10.07 4.91 -4.78
C TYR A 22 10.41 6.39 -4.54
N ASP A 23 9.43 7.25 -4.31
CA ASP A 23 9.67 8.68 -4.03
C ASP A 23 10.33 8.90 -2.67
N VAL A 24 9.93 8.14 -1.64
CA VAL A 24 10.56 8.18 -0.31
C VAL A 24 12.05 7.81 -0.38
N GLN A 25 12.43 6.87 -1.25
CA GLN A 25 13.83 6.47 -1.43
C GLN A 25 14.71 7.58 -2.03
N LYS A 26 14.13 8.59 -2.68
CA LYS A 26 14.88 9.74 -3.23
C LYS A 26 15.23 10.78 -2.16
N LEU A 27 14.61 10.71 -0.99
CA LEU A 27 14.91 11.61 0.12
C LEU A 27 16.25 11.25 0.78
N PRO A 28 16.96 12.22 1.38
CA PRO A 28 18.18 11.96 2.13
C PRO A 28 17.95 10.91 3.22
N GLU A 29 18.90 10.00 3.38
CA GLU A 29 18.73 8.83 4.25
C GLU A 29 18.54 9.19 5.73
N ASP A 30 19.14 10.29 6.15
CA ASP A 30 19.14 10.87 7.49
C ASP A 30 18.01 11.88 7.73
N SER A 31 17.15 12.13 6.74
CA SER A 31 16.01 13.04 6.89
C SER A 31 14.91 12.43 7.74
N VAL A 32 14.35 13.24 8.64
CA VAL A 32 13.21 12.85 9.49
C VAL A 32 11.99 12.55 8.62
N GLU A 33 11.84 13.27 7.51
CA GLU A 33 10.78 13.12 6.52
C GLU A 33 10.81 11.73 5.88
N ARG A 34 11.99 11.21 5.51
CA ARG A 34 12.12 9.86 4.95
C ARG A 34 11.67 8.80 5.94
N GLN A 35 12.08 8.91 7.21
CA GLN A 35 11.68 7.93 8.24
C GLN A 35 10.17 7.99 8.50
N ALA A 36 9.60 9.20 8.60
CA ALA A 36 8.18 9.37 8.83
C ALA A 36 7.35 8.82 7.67
N LEU A 37 7.72 9.14 6.42
CA LEU A 37 7.02 8.65 5.24
C LEU A 37 7.20 7.15 5.03
N HIS A 38 8.38 6.61 5.34
CA HIS A 38 8.61 5.16 5.30
C HIS A 38 7.64 4.42 6.24
N ASN A 39 7.49 4.89 7.48
CA ASN A 39 6.54 4.31 8.43
C ASN A 39 5.10 4.36 7.91
N VAL A 40 4.71 5.45 7.25
CA VAL A 40 3.38 5.59 6.63
C VAL A 40 3.20 4.60 5.48
N VAL A 41 4.17 4.47 4.58
CA VAL A 41 4.13 3.51 3.47
C VAL A 41 4.00 2.08 4.01
N THR A 42 4.77 1.72 5.03
CA THR A 42 4.67 0.40 5.68
C THR A 42 3.29 0.15 6.29
N ALA A 43 2.68 1.16 6.92
CA ALA A 43 1.33 1.02 7.45
C ALA A 43 0.29 0.83 6.34
N LEU A 44 0.44 1.54 5.21
CA LEU A 44 -0.43 1.38 4.04
C LEU A 44 -0.29 0.00 3.41
N ASP A 45 0.94 -0.52 3.26
CA ASP A 45 1.18 -1.86 2.74
C ASP A 45 0.48 -2.92 3.62
N ALA A 46 0.58 -2.80 4.94
CA ALA A 46 -0.12 -3.71 5.86
C ALA A 46 -1.65 -3.65 5.70
N LEU A 47 -2.23 -2.47 5.49
CA LEU A 47 -3.67 -2.31 5.25
C LEU A 47 -4.09 -2.91 3.90
N ILE A 48 -3.27 -2.73 2.86
CA ILE A 48 -3.53 -3.32 1.53
C ILE A 48 -3.49 -4.86 1.62
N SER A 49 -2.52 -5.42 2.35
CA SER A 49 -2.44 -6.86 2.58
C SER A 49 -3.65 -7.40 3.34
N ALA A 50 -4.02 -6.76 4.45
CA ALA A 50 -5.20 -7.17 5.22
C ALA A 50 -6.49 -7.07 4.38
N ALA A 51 -6.62 -6.04 3.55
CA ALA A 51 -7.75 -5.89 2.64
C ALA A 51 -7.80 -6.99 1.58
N ALA A 52 -6.65 -7.44 1.07
CA ALA A 52 -6.56 -8.56 0.14
C ALA A 52 -6.95 -9.89 0.80
N GLU A 53 -6.49 -10.15 2.03
CA GLU A 53 -6.87 -11.35 2.79
C GLU A 53 -8.39 -11.40 3.04
N LEU A 54 -8.99 -10.27 3.42
CA LEU A 54 -10.43 -10.20 3.65
C LEU A 54 -11.28 -10.44 2.39
N ALA A 55 -10.75 -10.14 1.20
CA ALA A 55 -11.45 -10.43 -0.05
C ALA A 55 -11.35 -11.91 -0.42
N ASP A 56 -10.18 -12.53 -0.22
CA ASP A 56 -9.97 -13.97 -0.46
C ASP A 56 -10.88 -14.81 0.45
N ASP A 57 -10.96 -14.46 1.75
CA ASP A 57 -11.85 -15.12 2.73
C ASP A 57 -13.35 -14.95 2.42
N SER A 58 -13.73 -14.02 1.54
CA SER A 58 -15.13 -13.77 1.17
C SER A 58 -15.62 -14.58 -0.03
N GLU A 59 -14.71 -15.30 -0.70
CA GLU A 59 -15.00 -16.12 -1.89
C GLU A 59 -15.18 -17.63 -1.58
N ASP A 60 -14.93 -18.06 -0.34
CA ASP A 60 -15.20 -19.41 0.23
C ASP A 60 -16.62 -19.57 0.81
#